data_AF-A0A432IH08-F1
#
_entry.id   AF-A0A432IH08-F1
#
_cell.length_a   1.000
_cell.length_b   1.000
_cell.length_c   1.000
_cell.angle_alpha   90.00
_cell.angle_beta   90.00
_cell.angle_gamma   90.00
#
_symmetry.space_group_name_H-M   'P 1'
#
loop_
_entity.id
_entity.type
_entity.pdbx_description
1 polymer ?
#
loop_
_entity_poly.entity_id
_entity_poly.type
_entity_poly.pdbx_seq_one_letter_code
_entity_poly.pdbx_strand_id
1 'polypeptide(L)'
;MYKRTHFFFIFLFAGMIFSFAQQKKYSTYRVGAGENLQKIAEDLNISKAEILRLNPDIQGDVKEGNILVVPNKNFDKKNDIINYDIGVLKGRDIVVDGFIYHEVTPKETLYSITRNYKVSSSSLKNHNPFLFEKGLEIGQTLKIPLPKKIKKVDDRMFKPYVVHPKETKYSISRDFGISIDSLEQLNPSIRNGLKIDDVILVPAKNTSDVKAGFKVHEVKKGETLYSLSKDFGITQEELIAENPELQTGGLKEGMLIKIPEKRMVKERFMFYDEIPERSRLNVTFMLPFKANIDTLDFEKNRLLNAVSDFYFGASIAIDSLKAQGLSLNINVYDTQKSKFVVKKILERNKFDDTHLIIGPMFLDNVKEVATDLNYKPVKIVSPISEKDHSFIMNKNLIQEVPTAEQMASEMLRYVESHYKGDNLLLLTDEKPDTASASIIARIKAKFSGKGMKIIKPHKGYISGEKIRMALDVISSEQDTITKNWVFLVSNDEVITKDVIHNIGVLPENTKVTLFTFNEMKFIDRLDNNNLARSKFHFPSSVYINYNSDRIKQFAAQYKRKFSAYPSKYAFKGFDVTYDSLLRMLNQADLTEQGMSERLETRFDFIENTTGNVINQGIFILKYDGLNIKKVN
;
A
#
# COMPACT_ATOMS: atom_id res chain seq x y z
N MET A 1 -13.25 78.49 -30.12
CA MET A 1 -13.31 78.37 -28.65
C MET A 1 -14.49 77.46 -28.29
N TYR A 2 -14.20 76.32 -27.64
CA TYR A 2 -15.07 75.34 -26.95
C TYR A 2 -16.35 74.81 -27.65
N LYS A 3 -16.35 73.57 -28.18
CA LYS A 3 -16.57 72.26 -27.50
C LYS A 3 -17.91 72.12 -26.76
N ARG A 4 -18.78 71.25 -27.28
CA ARG A 4 -19.49 70.26 -26.44
C ARG A 4 -19.79 68.99 -27.24
N THR A 5 -19.12 67.94 -26.80
CA THR A 5 -19.16 66.53 -27.21
C THR A 5 -20.44 65.84 -26.70
N HIS A 6 -21.02 64.93 -27.48
CA HIS A 6 -21.88 63.84 -26.98
C HIS A 6 -21.25 62.51 -27.40
N PHE A 7 -21.01 61.67 -26.40
CA PHE A 7 -20.22 60.44 -26.44
C PHE A 7 -21.20 59.27 -26.65
N PHE A 8 -21.05 58.53 -27.74
CA PHE A 8 -21.72 57.24 -27.95
C PHE A 8 -20.79 56.15 -27.40
N PHE A 9 -21.22 55.47 -26.32
CA PHE A 9 -20.54 54.29 -25.79
C PHE A 9 -21.01 53.04 -26.54
N ILE A 10 -20.19 52.53 -27.46
CA ILE A 10 -20.31 51.18 -28.02
C ILE A 10 -19.36 50.29 -27.22
N PHE A 11 -19.92 49.41 -26.38
CA PHE A 11 -19.18 48.34 -25.73
C PHE A 11 -18.90 47.24 -26.77
N LEU A 12 -17.69 47.21 -27.31
CA LEU A 12 -17.22 46.16 -28.21
C LEU A 12 -16.44 45.12 -27.37
N PHE A 13 -17.11 44.02 -27.01
CA PHE A 13 -16.51 42.90 -26.30
C PHE A 13 -15.69 42.07 -27.30
N ALA A 14 -14.45 42.49 -27.60
CA ALA A 14 -13.49 41.67 -28.33
C ALA A 14 -12.74 40.78 -27.32
N GLY A 15 -13.21 39.55 -27.15
CA GLY A 15 -12.48 38.52 -26.41
C GLY A 15 -11.17 38.19 -27.11
N MET A 16 -10.05 38.66 -26.55
CA MET A 16 -8.71 38.22 -26.91
C MET A 16 -8.53 36.76 -26.48
N ILE A 17 -8.59 35.83 -27.44
CA ILE A 17 -8.09 34.46 -27.26
C ILE A 17 -6.56 34.54 -27.32
N PHE A 18 -5.90 34.70 -26.16
CA PHE A 18 -4.48 34.41 -26.05
C PHE A 18 -4.29 32.90 -26.09
N SER A 19 -4.05 32.35 -27.28
CA SER A 19 -3.41 31.04 -27.41
C SER A 19 -1.94 31.20 -26.99
N PHE A 20 -1.61 30.82 -25.76
CA PHE A 20 -0.23 30.67 -25.33
C PHE A 20 0.41 29.52 -26.13
N ALA A 21 1.08 29.86 -27.23
CA ALA A 21 1.97 28.92 -27.90
C ALA A 21 3.23 28.74 -27.03
N GLN A 22 3.39 27.54 -26.46
CA GLN A 22 4.60 27.12 -25.75
C GLN A 22 5.83 27.28 -26.65
N GLN A 23 6.84 28.00 -26.17
CA GLN A 23 8.13 28.09 -26.86
C GLN A 23 8.99 26.85 -26.49
N LYS A 24 9.27 26.00 -27.49
CA LYS A 24 9.97 24.71 -27.38
C LYS A 24 11.49 24.86 -27.23
N LYS A 25 12.21 23.90 -26.64
CA LYS A 25 13.70 23.90 -26.47
C LYS A 25 14.48 23.96 -27.79
N TYR A 26 13.92 23.37 -28.83
CA TYR A 26 14.40 23.46 -30.21
C TYR A 26 13.27 23.98 -31.08
N SER A 27 13.58 24.82 -32.05
CA SER A 27 12.64 25.37 -33.02
C SER A 27 12.99 24.87 -34.43
N THR A 28 12.01 24.94 -35.32
CA THR A 28 12.25 24.75 -36.75
C THR A 28 12.65 26.07 -37.39
N TYR A 29 13.73 26.07 -38.16
CA TYR A 29 14.20 27.17 -38.98
C TYR A 29 14.01 26.81 -40.45
N ARG A 30 13.24 27.61 -41.19
CA ARG A 30 13.05 27.42 -42.64
C ARG A 30 14.09 28.25 -43.38
N VAL A 31 14.91 27.57 -44.19
CA VAL A 31 15.96 28.18 -45.01
C VAL A 31 15.34 29.09 -46.07
N GLY A 32 15.70 30.37 -46.05
CA GLY A 32 15.29 31.39 -47.01
C GLY A 32 16.08 31.37 -48.30
N ALA A 33 15.63 32.16 -49.28
CA ALA A 33 16.27 32.27 -50.59
C ALA A 33 17.72 32.78 -50.45
N GLY A 34 18.69 31.98 -50.94
CA GLY A 34 20.11 32.33 -50.92
C GLY A 34 20.80 32.16 -49.56
N GLU A 35 20.13 31.62 -48.54
CA GLU A 35 20.76 31.29 -47.27
C GLU A 35 21.63 30.04 -47.36
N ASN A 36 22.73 30.03 -46.62
CA ASN A 36 23.59 28.87 -46.48
C ASN A 36 23.83 28.55 -45.01
N LEU A 37 24.30 27.34 -44.75
CA LEU A 37 24.41 26.82 -43.39
C LEU A 37 25.37 27.62 -42.50
N GLN A 38 26.36 28.29 -43.09
CA GLN A 38 27.30 29.13 -42.36
C GLN A 38 26.61 30.39 -41.82
N LYS A 39 25.88 31.10 -42.69
CA LYS A 39 25.15 32.31 -42.32
C LYS A 39 24.04 32.03 -41.31
N ILE A 40 23.33 30.91 -41.50
CA ILE A 40 22.30 30.46 -40.54
C ILE A 40 22.91 30.15 -39.18
N ALA A 41 24.08 29.51 -39.13
CA ALA A 41 24.79 29.21 -37.89
C ALA A 41 25.24 30.48 -37.15
N GLU A 42 25.74 31.48 -37.88
CA GLU A 42 26.14 32.78 -37.34
C GLU A 42 24.93 33.57 -36.80
N ASP A 43 23.84 33.67 -37.58
CA ASP A 43 22.61 34.37 -37.21
C ASP A 43 21.96 33.76 -35.96
N LEU A 44 22.01 32.43 -35.85
CA LEU A 44 21.53 31.69 -34.69
C LEU A 44 22.57 31.59 -33.59
N ASN A 45 23.80 32.06 -33.79
CA ASN A 45 24.97 31.92 -32.92
C ASN A 45 25.04 30.53 -32.26
N ILE A 46 25.13 29.52 -33.14
CA ILE A 46 25.36 28.09 -32.88
C ILE A 46 26.39 27.57 -33.91
N SER A 47 27.02 26.43 -33.67
CA SER A 47 28.03 25.94 -34.63
C SER A 47 27.40 25.22 -35.83
N LYS A 48 28.03 25.32 -37.03
CA LYS A 48 27.62 24.56 -38.22
C LYS A 48 27.56 23.05 -37.94
N ALA A 49 28.52 22.54 -37.16
CA ALA A 49 28.57 21.14 -36.74
C ALA A 49 27.38 20.75 -35.87
N GLU A 50 26.91 21.65 -35.00
CA GLU A 50 25.73 21.42 -34.17
C GLU A 50 24.44 21.39 -34.98
N ILE A 51 24.30 22.26 -35.99
CA ILE A 51 23.14 22.20 -36.91
C ILE A 51 23.16 20.88 -37.69
N LEU A 52 24.31 20.47 -38.24
CA LEU A 52 24.42 19.20 -38.97
C LEU A 52 24.15 17.99 -38.07
N ARG A 53 24.60 18.04 -36.81
CA ARG A 53 24.32 16.99 -35.82
C ARG A 53 22.82 16.84 -35.53
N LEU A 54 22.08 17.95 -35.51
CA LEU A 54 20.63 17.95 -35.31
C LEU A 54 19.84 17.59 -36.57
N ASN A 55 20.46 17.66 -37.75
CA ASN A 55 19.84 17.44 -39.06
C ASN A 55 20.68 16.46 -39.93
N PRO A 56 20.83 15.20 -39.51
CA PRO A 56 21.73 14.23 -40.16
C PRO A 56 21.28 13.78 -41.55
N ASP A 57 20.05 14.14 -41.95
CA ASP A 57 19.47 13.94 -43.28
C ASP A 57 19.97 14.97 -44.32
N ILE A 58 20.60 16.06 -43.88
CA ILE A 58 21.22 17.05 -44.76
C ILE A 58 22.60 16.55 -45.23
N GLN A 59 22.61 15.86 -46.37
CA GLN A 59 23.84 15.44 -47.04
C GLN A 59 24.24 16.48 -48.11
N GLY A 60 24.92 17.55 -47.69
CA GLY A 60 25.41 18.62 -48.57
C GLY A 60 24.97 20.02 -48.15
N ASP A 61 24.88 20.95 -49.10
CA ASP A 61 24.41 22.31 -48.86
C ASP A 61 22.89 22.34 -48.60
N VAL A 62 22.48 23.20 -47.68
CA VAL A 62 21.06 23.46 -47.42
C VAL A 62 20.43 24.23 -48.59
N LYS A 63 19.20 23.87 -48.93
CA LYS A 63 18.44 24.48 -50.03
C LYS A 63 17.29 25.32 -49.48
N GLU A 64 16.89 26.32 -50.26
CA GLU A 64 15.70 27.12 -49.95
C GLU A 64 14.49 26.23 -49.66
N GLY A 65 13.77 26.55 -48.59
CA GLY A 65 12.62 25.79 -48.11
C GLY A 65 12.95 24.58 -47.25
N ASN A 66 14.23 24.20 -47.08
CA ASN A 66 14.64 23.20 -46.10
C ASN A 66 14.23 23.62 -44.69
N ILE A 67 13.84 22.65 -43.87
CA ILE A 67 13.46 22.88 -42.47
C ILE A 67 14.53 22.26 -41.59
N LEU A 68 15.27 23.11 -40.89
CA LEU A 68 16.33 22.72 -39.97
C LEU A 68 15.81 22.76 -38.54
N VAL A 69 16.20 21.78 -37.73
CA VAL A 69 16.03 21.79 -36.28
C VAL A 69 17.20 22.55 -35.66
N VAL A 70 16.90 23.59 -34.89
CA VAL A 70 17.90 24.48 -34.27
C VAL A 70 17.56 24.75 -32.78
N PRO A 71 18.54 25.01 -31.90
CA PRO A 71 18.29 25.36 -30.50
C PRO A 71 17.50 26.68 -30.34
N ASN A 72 16.49 26.70 -29.48
CA ASN A 72 15.73 27.90 -29.15
C ASN A 72 16.34 28.60 -27.92
N LYS A 73 16.83 29.82 -28.11
CA LYS A 73 17.50 30.60 -27.07
C LYS A 73 16.58 31.16 -25.98
N ASN A 74 15.28 31.29 -26.25
CA ASN A 74 14.30 31.86 -25.34
C ASN A 74 13.55 30.79 -24.52
N PHE A 75 14.11 29.58 -24.43
CA PHE A 75 13.43 28.44 -23.82
C PHE A 75 13.38 28.53 -22.28
N ASP A 76 12.16 28.67 -21.74
CA ASP A 76 11.87 28.43 -20.32
C ASP A 76 11.51 26.96 -20.07
N LYS A 77 12.42 26.27 -19.36
CA LYS A 77 12.35 24.84 -19.03
C LYS A 77 11.10 24.40 -18.24
N LYS A 78 10.35 25.32 -17.62
CA LYS A 78 9.23 24.95 -16.72
C LYS A 78 7.97 24.43 -17.43
N ASN A 79 7.77 24.70 -18.72
CA ASN A 79 6.45 24.52 -19.31
C ASN A 79 6.26 23.28 -20.20
N ASP A 80 7.29 22.63 -20.75
CA ASP A 80 7.10 21.76 -21.94
C ASP A 80 7.07 20.23 -21.71
N ILE A 81 7.06 19.74 -20.46
CA ILE A 81 7.14 18.29 -20.16
C ILE A 81 5.80 17.70 -19.67
N ILE A 82 4.66 18.34 -19.94
CA ILE A 82 3.41 18.00 -19.21
C ILE A 82 2.64 16.79 -19.79
N ASN A 83 2.97 16.17 -20.93
CA ASN A 83 2.02 15.21 -21.54
C ASN A 83 2.55 13.88 -22.13
N TYR A 84 3.68 13.31 -21.65
CA TYR A 84 4.13 12.01 -22.18
C TYR A 84 4.56 11.03 -21.09
N ASP A 85 4.40 9.73 -21.37
CA ASP A 85 4.84 8.62 -20.52
C ASP A 85 6.38 8.55 -20.50
N ILE A 86 6.98 9.04 -19.42
CA ILE A 86 8.43 9.26 -19.28
C ILE A 86 9.21 7.95 -19.08
N GLY A 87 8.54 6.83 -18.78
CA GLY A 87 9.18 5.53 -18.56
C GLY A 87 9.86 4.92 -19.79
N VAL A 88 9.69 5.52 -20.97
CA VAL A 88 10.23 5.06 -22.26
C VAL A 88 11.48 5.86 -22.68
N LEU A 89 11.74 7.00 -22.05
CA LEU A 89 12.79 7.94 -22.47
C LEU A 89 14.15 7.59 -21.85
N LYS A 90 15.20 7.63 -22.66
CA LYS A 90 16.61 7.55 -22.24
C LYS A 90 17.19 8.94 -22.08
N GLY A 91 18.26 9.07 -21.29
CA GLY A 91 18.84 10.36 -20.88
C GLY A 91 19.35 11.29 -22.01
N ARG A 92 19.33 10.86 -23.28
CA ARG A 92 19.67 11.69 -24.46
C ARG A 92 18.48 11.94 -25.39
N ASP A 93 17.31 11.43 -25.08
CA ASP A 93 16.16 11.46 -25.98
C ASP A 93 15.47 12.82 -25.98
N ILE A 94 15.02 13.25 -27.17
CA ILE A 94 14.36 14.54 -27.36
C ILE A 94 12.96 14.28 -27.91
N VAL A 95 11.89 14.76 -27.26
CA VAL A 95 10.51 14.57 -27.74
C VAL A 95 10.02 15.83 -28.46
N VAL A 96 9.69 15.73 -29.75
CA VAL A 96 9.17 16.85 -30.58
C VAL A 96 8.13 16.34 -31.58
N ASP A 97 7.00 17.04 -31.71
CA ASP A 97 5.97 16.85 -32.74
C ASP A 97 5.47 15.41 -32.93
N GLY A 98 5.29 14.68 -31.83
CA GLY A 98 4.82 13.30 -31.90
C GLY A 98 5.94 12.28 -32.18
N PHE A 99 7.21 12.68 -32.06
CA PHE A 99 8.38 11.84 -32.25
C PHE A 99 9.37 11.93 -31.08
N ILE A 100 10.08 10.85 -30.81
CA ILE A 100 11.27 10.79 -29.95
C ILE A 100 12.49 10.76 -30.87
N TYR A 101 13.42 11.68 -30.69
CA TYR A 101 14.71 11.72 -31.35
C TYR A 101 15.73 11.08 -30.42
N HIS A 102 16.18 9.89 -30.76
CA HIS A 102 17.04 9.07 -29.93
C HIS A 102 18.42 8.91 -30.57
N GLU A 103 19.48 9.30 -29.87
CA GLU A 103 20.86 9.03 -30.29
C GLU A 103 21.24 7.59 -29.96
N VAL A 104 21.64 6.83 -30.98
CA VAL A 104 22.03 5.42 -30.87
C VAL A 104 23.31 5.30 -30.06
N THR A 105 23.25 4.56 -28.97
CA THR A 105 24.38 4.30 -28.08
C THR A 105 25.05 2.95 -28.39
N PRO A 106 26.30 2.72 -27.95
CA PRO A 106 26.97 1.43 -28.15
C PRO A 106 26.14 0.26 -27.63
N LYS A 107 26.11 -0.84 -28.40
CA LYS A 107 25.38 -2.10 -28.12
C LYS A 107 23.86 -2.05 -28.36
N GLU A 108 23.32 -0.98 -28.91
CA GLU A 108 21.92 -0.97 -29.35
C GLU A 108 21.74 -1.61 -30.72
N THR A 109 20.60 -2.28 -30.89
CA THR A 109 20.15 -2.89 -32.14
C THR A 109 18.77 -2.33 -32.51
N LEU A 110 18.38 -2.41 -33.78
CA LEU A 110 17.01 -2.05 -34.19
C LEU A 110 15.95 -2.81 -33.40
N TYR A 111 16.23 -4.07 -33.05
CA TYR A 111 15.34 -4.89 -32.22
C TYR A 111 15.22 -4.35 -30.79
N SER A 112 16.34 -4.02 -30.13
CA SER A 112 16.30 -3.45 -28.78
C SER A 112 15.63 -2.07 -28.78
N ILE A 113 15.88 -1.24 -29.79
CA ILE A 113 15.28 0.11 -29.91
C ILE A 113 13.76 -0.01 -30.10
N THR A 114 13.29 -0.78 -31.09
CA THR A 114 11.85 -0.96 -31.36
C THR A 114 11.09 -1.53 -30.15
N ARG A 115 11.69 -2.48 -29.43
CA ARG A 115 11.13 -3.05 -28.21
C ARG A 115 11.07 -2.05 -27.05
N ASN A 116 12.13 -1.26 -26.87
CA ASN A 116 12.20 -0.25 -25.81
C ASN A 116 11.17 0.85 -26.03
N TYR A 117 11.08 1.38 -27.25
CA TYR A 117 10.15 2.47 -27.60
C TYR A 117 8.74 1.99 -27.95
N LYS A 118 8.48 0.68 -27.89
CA LYS A 118 7.19 0.06 -28.24
C LYS A 118 6.67 0.48 -29.63
N VAL A 119 7.58 0.61 -30.60
CA VAL A 119 7.27 0.93 -32.01
C VAL A 119 7.53 -0.27 -32.91
N SER A 120 6.80 -0.41 -34.02
CA SER A 120 7.09 -1.47 -34.98
C SER A 120 8.34 -1.15 -35.81
N SER A 121 9.09 -2.19 -36.21
CA SER A 121 10.29 -2.04 -37.05
C SER A 121 9.99 -1.33 -38.37
N SER A 122 8.84 -1.63 -38.98
CA SER A 122 8.37 -0.95 -40.20
C SER A 122 8.08 0.54 -39.97
N SER A 123 7.42 0.89 -38.86
CA SER A 123 7.13 2.29 -38.52
C SER A 123 8.40 3.09 -38.24
N LEU A 124 9.39 2.48 -37.55
CA LEU A 124 10.69 3.10 -37.31
C LEU A 124 11.46 3.36 -38.61
N LYS A 125 11.55 2.37 -39.51
CA LYS A 125 12.26 2.50 -40.79
C LYS A 125 11.60 3.50 -41.74
N ASN A 126 10.26 3.57 -41.76
CA ASN A 126 9.54 4.54 -42.60
C ASN A 126 9.84 6.01 -42.23
N HIS A 127 10.17 6.28 -40.96
CA HIS A 127 10.55 7.62 -40.49
C HIS A 127 12.06 7.87 -40.52
N ASN A 128 12.84 6.84 -40.83
CA ASN A 128 14.31 6.88 -40.92
C ASN A 128 14.77 6.09 -42.16
N PRO A 129 14.49 6.57 -43.39
CA PRO A 129 14.72 5.79 -44.61
C PRO A 129 16.18 5.40 -44.83
N PHE A 130 17.14 6.14 -44.26
CA PHE A 130 18.56 5.78 -44.31
C PHE A 130 18.87 4.39 -43.71
N LEU A 131 18.00 3.87 -42.84
CA LEU A 131 18.12 2.54 -42.25
C LEU A 131 17.97 1.40 -43.27
N PHE A 132 17.42 1.66 -44.47
CA PHE A 132 17.30 0.67 -45.54
C PHE A 132 18.63 0.40 -46.25
N GLU A 133 19.49 1.41 -46.35
CA GLU A 133 20.74 1.33 -47.13
C GLU A 133 21.98 1.18 -46.23
N LYS A 134 22.07 1.95 -45.15
CA LYS A 134 23.28 2.06 -44.31
C LYS A 134 23.20 1.28 -43.00
N GLY A 135 22.02 0.79 -42.63
CA GLY A 135 21.80 0.15 -41.34
C GLY A 135 21.86 1.14 -40.16
N LEU A 136 22.01 0.61 -38.95
CA LEU A 136 22.05 1.39 -37.71
C LEU A 136 23.50 1.68 -37.28
N GLU A 137 23.86 2.94 -37.11
CA GLU A 137 25.22 3.35 -36.70
C GLU A 137 25.23 4.01 -35.31
N ILE A 138 26.33 3.85 -34.56
CA ILE A 138 26.50 4.47 -33.24
C ILE A 138 26.63 5.99 -33.39
N GLY A 139 25.95 6.75 -32.53
CA GLY A 139 25.91 8.22 -32.54
C GLY A 139 24.88 8.80 -33.50
N GLN A 140 24.16 7.96 -34.25
CA GLN A 140 23.12 8.37 -35.18
C GLN A 140 21.82 8.73 -34.45
N THR A 141 21.13 9.78 -34.87
CA THR A 141 19.83 10.15 -34.29
C THR A 141 18.69 9.50 -35.06
N LEU A 142 17.84 8.73 -34.38
CA LEU A 142 16.63 8.12 -34.91
C LEU A 142 15.39 8.93 -34.56
N LYS A 143 14.52 9.18 -35.54
CA LYS A 143 13.18 9.75 -35.38
C LYS A 143 12.14 8.66 -35.13
N ILE A 144 11.72 8.47 -33.90
CA ILE A 144 10.84 7.38 -33.44
C ILE A 144 9.40 7.90 -33.25
N PRO A 145 8.38 7.37 -33.96
CA PRO A 145 7.00 7.84 -33.86
C PRO A 145 6.32 7.44 -32.54
N LEU A 146 5.60 8.37 -31.92
CA LEU A 146 4.78 8.10 -30.72
C LEU A 146 3.43 7.44 -31.09
N PRO A 147 2.96 6.41 -30.36
CA PRO A 147 1.62 5.86 -30.56
C PRO A 147 0.55 6.88 -30.16
N LYS A 148 -0.39 7.19 -31.07
CA LYS A 148 -1.46 8.18 -30.81
C LYS A 148 -2.58 7.60 -29.93
N LYS A 149 -2.83 8.31 -28.81
CA LYS A 149 -4.02 8.39 -27.92
C LYS A 149 -3.79 7.87 -26.49
N ILE A 150 -3.60 8.80 -25.56
CA ILE A 150 -3.99 8.66 -24.15
C ILE A 150 -4.81 9.93 -23.80
N LYS A 151 -6.04 9.74 -23.32
CA LYS A 151 -6.90 10.84 -22.83
C LYS A 151 -6.31 11.39 -21.52
N LYS A 152 -6.41 12.72 -21.34
CA LYS A 152 -6.00 13.45 -20.12
C LYS A 152 -6.56 12.77 -18.86
N VAL A 153 -5.67 12.25 -18.02
CA VAL A 153 -5.93 11.98 -16.61
C VAL A 153 -5.32 13.14 -15.83
N ASP A 154 -6.17 13.92 -15.21
CA ASP A 154 -5.79 14.95 -14.24
C ASP A 154 -5.55 14.26 -12.89
N ASP A 155 -4.29 14.22 -12.44
CA ASP A 155 -3.84 14.76 -11.14
C ASP A 155 -2.45 14.18 -10.80
N ARG A 156 -1.44 15.06 -10.73
CA ARG A 156 -0.01 14.73 -10.83
C ARG A 156 0.55 14.32 -9.47
N MET A 157 0.88 13.04 -9.29
CA MET A 157 1.57 12.52 -8.09
C MET A 157 3.11 12.69 -8.17
N PHE A 158 3.66 12.73 -9.38
CA PHE A 158 5.10 12.91 -9.64
C PHE A 158 5.34 13.97 -10.73
N LYS A 159 6.46 14.68 -10.65
CA LYS A 159 6.95 15.66 -11.61
C LYS A 159 8.41 15.35 -12.00
N PRO A 160 8.85 15.70 -13.21
CA PRO A 160 10.25 15.66 -13.55
C PRO A 160 11.06 16.72 -12.76
N TYR A 161 12.29 16.38 -12.42
CA TYR A 161 13.27 17.18 -11.72
C TYR A 161 14.62 17.05 -12.41
N VAL A 162 15.33 18.17 -12.56
CA VAL A 162 16.67 18.20 -13.16
C VAL A 162 17.67 18.29 -12.03
N VAL A 163 18.62 17.36 -11.98
CA VAL A 163 19.69 17.35 -10.98
C VAL A 163 20.60 18.56 -11.18
N HIS A 164 20.65 19.44 -10.19
CA HIS A 164 21.51 20.62 -10.16
C HIS A 164 22.93 20.30 -9.67
N PRO A 165 23.93 21.16 -9.95
CA PRO A 165 25.28 20.98 -9.45
C PRO A 165 25.34 20.84 -7.93
N LYS A 166 26.15 19.88 -7.45
CA LYS A 166 26.34 19.52 -6.02
C LYS A 166 25.15 18.81 -5.36
N GLU A 167 24.07 18.51 -6.08
CA GLU A 167 23.01 17.67 -5.57
C GLU A 167 23.40 16.19 -5.58
N THR A 168 22.88 15.45 -4.60
CA THR A 168 23.07 14.02 -4.43
C THR A 168 21.71 13.34 -4.34
N LYS A 169 21.66 12.01 -4.51
CA LYS A 169 20.43 11.24 -4.25
C LYS A 169 19.85 11.55 -2.88
N TYR A 170 20.73 11.75 -1.90
CA TYR A 170 20.36 12.14 -0.53
C TYR A 170 19.70 13.53 -0.49
N SER A 171 20.32 14.58 -1.05
CA SER A 171 19.73 15.93 -1.01
C SER A 171 18.39 15.99 -1.75
N ILE A 172 18.27 15.32 -2.89
CA ILE A 172 17.03 15.30 -3.68
C ILE A 172 15.93 14.49 -2.99
N SER A 173 16.25 13.28 -2.49
CA SER A 173 15.27 12.45 -1.78
C SER A 173 14.70 13.16 -0.54
N ARG A 174 15.54 13.91 0.18
CA ARG A 174 15.14 14.81 1.28
C ARG A 174 14.22 15.94 0.82
N ASP A 175 14.60 16.68 -0.23
CA ASP A 175 13.87 17.86 -0.68
C ASP A 175 12.47 17.51 -1.22
N PHE A 176 12.25 16.27 -1.64
CA PHE A 176 10.96 15.75 -2.11
C PHE A 176 10.28 14.72 -1.17
N GLY A 177 10.85 14.44 0.00
CA GLY A 177 10.24 13.59 1.03
C GLY A 177 10.00 12.14 0.63
N ILE A 178 10.93 11.53 -0.14
CA ILE A 178 10.93 10.10 -0.50
C ILE A 178 12.24 9.44 -0.07
N SER A 179 12.27 8.10 0.04
CA SER A 179 13.53 7.39 0.34
C SER A 179 14.47 7.36 -0.87
N ILE A 180 15.77 7.15 -0.65
CA ILE A 180 16.73 6.93 -1.76
C ILE A 180 16.33 5.70 -2.57
N ASP A 181 15.90 4.62 -1.93
CA ASP A 181 15.43 3.42 -2.61
C ASP A 181 14.18 3.71 -3.44
N SER A 182 13.25 4.54 -2.94
CA SER A 182 12.08 5.00 -3.71
C SER A 182 12.51 5.88 -4.89
N LEU A 183 13.49 6.76 -4.70
CA LEU A 183 14.06 7.59 -5.76
C LEU A 183 14.75 6.73 -6.83
N GLU A 184 15.43 5.65 -6.45
CA GLU A 184 16.09 4.69 -7.34
C GLU A 184 15.13 3.70 -8.00
N GLN A 185 14.01 3.39 -7.36
CA GLN A 185 12.94 2.58 -7.97
C GLN A 185 12.17 3.41 -8.99
N LEU A 186 11.93 4.68 -8.67
CA LEU A 186 11.32 5.65 -9.56
C LEU A 186 12.25 6.03 -10.71
N ASN A 187 13.58 5.96 -10.48
CA ASN A 187 14.61 6.27 -11.46
C ASN A 187 15.68 5.16 -11.52
N PRO A 188 15.39 3.98 -12.10
CA PRO A 188 16.33 2.85 -12.10
C PRO A 188 17.71 3.15 -12.69
N SER A 189 17.79 4.14 -13.59
CA SER A 189 19.03 4.63 -14.20
C SER A 189 20.02 5.20 -13.18
N ILE A 190 19.56 5.75 -12.06
CA ILE A 190 20.44 6.40 -11.08
C ILE A 190 21.04 5.42 -10.08
N ARG A 191 20.63 4.14 -10.06
CA ARG A 191 21.18 3.12 -9.13
C ARG A 191 22.71 3.09 -9.15
N ASN A 192 23.31 3.23 -10.34
CA ASN A 192 24.76 3.22 -10.54
C ASN A 192 25.43 4.61 -10.44
N GLY A 193 24.72 5.60 -9.89
CA GLY A 193 25.22 6.98 -9.70
C GLY A 193 24.26 8.02 -10.26
N LEU A 194 24.24 9.21 -9.64
CA LEU A 194 23.44 10.35 -10.07
C LEU A 194 24.38 11.39 -10.70
N LYS A 195 24.05 11.88 -11.91
CA LYS A 195 24.87 12.86 -12.64
C LYS A 195 24.17 14.21 -12.72
N ILE A 196 24.98 15.26 -12.83
CA ILE A 196 24.48 16.62 -13.11
C ILE A 196 23.70 16.60 -14.42
N ASP A 197 22.58 17.32 -14.44
CA ASP A 197 21.62 17.41 -15.54
C ASP A 197 20.80 16.14 -15.83
N ASP A 198 20.92 15.10 -15.00
CA ASP A 198 20.00 13.96 -15.07
C ASP A 198 18.56 14.46 -14.86
N VAL A 199 17.65 13.97 -15.70
CA VAL A 199 16.21 14.18 -15.51
C VAL A 199 15.65 12.98 -14.79
N ILE A 200 15.18 13.20 -13.57
CA ILE A 200 14.62 12.18 -12.69
C ILE A 200 13.18 12.55 -12.32
N LEU A 201 12.38 11.57 -11.97
CA LEU A 201 11.05 11.75 -11.43
C LEU A 201 11.14 11.91 -9.91
N VAL A 202 10.37 12.87 -9.38
CA VAL A 202 10.21 13.16 -7.95
C VAL A 202 8.73 13.49 -7.66
N PRO A 203 8.22 13.40 -6.43
CA PRO A 203 6.86 13.80 -6.10
C PRO A 203 6.47 15.22 -6.54
N ALA A 204 5.24 15.40 -7.04
CA ALA A 204 4.77 16.67 -7.59
C ALA A 204 4.44 17.71 -6.50
N LYS A 205 3.88 17.26 -5.38
CA LYS A 205 3.70 18.05 -4.15
C LYS A 205 4.86 17.73 -3.20
N ASN A 206 5.47 18.77 -2.62
CA ASN A 206 6.27 18.56 -1.43
C ASN A 206 5.33 17.96 -0.38
N THR A 207 5.69 16.81 0.17
CA THR A 207 4.89 16.08 1.16
C THR A 207 4.70 16.87 2.47
N SER A 208 5.27 18.08 2.57
CA SER A 208 5.00 19.09 3.59
C SER A 208 3.53 19.57 3.64
N ASP A 209 2.78 19.48 2.53
CA ASP A 209 1.37 19.93 2.45
C ASP A 209 0.34 18.78 2.41
N VAL A 210 0.78 17.54 2.57
CA VAL A 210 -0.09 16.43 2.96
C VAL A 210 0.05 16.34 4.48
N LYS A 211 -1.06 16.30 5.23
CA LYS A 211 -1.05 15.96 6.67
C LYS A 211 -0.56 14.51 6.86
N ALA A 212 0.72 14.27 6.57
CA ALA A 212 1.41 13.09 7.00
C ALA A 212 1.40 13.14 8.52
N GLY A 213 0.92 12.09 9.18
CA GLY A 213 0.80 12.03 10.64
C GLY A 213 2.14 12.00 11.39
N PHE A 214 3.15 12.71 10.88
CA PHE A 214 4.47 12.91 11.47
C PHE A 214 5.06 14.27 11.07
N LYS A 215 5.81 14.88 11.98
CA LYS A 215 6.63 16.07 11.80
C LYS A 215 8.08 15.65 11.60
N VAL A 216 8.78 16.21 10.60
CA VAL A 216 10.22 15.98 10.46
C VAL A 216 10.99 16.88 11.43
N HIS A 217 11.92 16.29 12.20
CA HIS A 217 12.77 16.97 13.17
C HIS A 217 14.24 16.70 12.87
N GLU A 218 15.07 17.74 12.92
CA GLU A 218 16.54 17.63 12.82
C GLU A 218 17.15 17.48 14.21
N VAL A 219 17.88 16.40 14.42
CA VAL A 219 18.54 16.09 15.69
C VAL A 219 19.61 17.13 15.98
N LYS A 220 19.38 17.93 17.01
CA LYS A 220 20.31 18.94 17.50
C LYS A 220 21.36 18.30 18.41
N LYS A 221 22.49 19.00 18.55
CA LYS A 221 23.57 18.63 19.46
C LYS A 221 23.05 18.38 20.88
N GLY A 222 23.28 17.18 21.40
CA GLY A 222 22.87 16.77 22.75
C GLY A 222 21.46 16.18 22.87
N GLU A 223 20.69 16.11 21.77
CA GLU A 223 19.42 15.39 21.76
C GLU A 223 19.65 13.87 21.78
N THR A 224 18.78 13.16 22.49
CA THR A 224 18.76 11.70 22.62
C THR A 224 17.37 11.19 22.26
N LEU A 225 17.22 9.90 21.94
CA LEU A 225 15.90 9.31 21.72
C LEU A 225 14.97 9.56 22.92
N TYR A 226 15.53 9.53 24.13
CA TYR A 226 14.81 9.85 25.35
C TYR A 226 14.35 11.31 25.41
N SER A 227 15.23 12.29 25.18
CA SER A 227 14.83 13.71 25.21
C SER A 227 13.81 14.03 24.13
N LEU A 228 14.00 13.49 22.92
CA LEU A 228 13.07 13.67 21.80
C LEU A 228 11.69 13.06 22.08
N SER A 229 11.65 11.83 22.61
CA SER A 229 10.40 11.17 22.99
C SER A 229 9.62 12.01 24.02
N LYS A 230 10.33 12.58 25.01
CA LYS A 230 9.74 13.42 26.05
C LYS A 230 9.26 14.77 25.49
N ASP A 231 10.06 15.42 24.66
CA ASP A 231 9.76 16.75 24.12
C ASP A 231 8.58 16.74 23.14
N PHE A 232 8.44 15.64 22.38
CA PHE A 232 7.35 15.47 21.42
C PHE A 232 6.15 14.69 21.95
N GLY A 233 6.19 14.21 23.20
CA GLY A 233 5.09 13.50 23.84
C GLY A 233 4.71 12.19 23.15
N ILE A 234 5.72 11.49 22.61
CA ILE A 234 5.64 10.18 21.94
C ILE A 234 6.59 9.21 22.63
N THR A 235 6.47 7.91 22.37
CA THR A 235 7.38 6.90 22.91
C THR A 235 8.61 6.71 22.01
N GLN A 236 9.72 6.24 22.58
CA GLN A 236 10.92 5.91 21.79
C GLN A 236 10.61 4.85 20.74
N GLU A 237 9.69 3.92 21.04
CA GLU A 237 9.27 2.90 20.09
C GLU A 237 8.44 3.48 18.94
N GLU A 238 7.56 4.44 19.19
CA GLU A 238 6.85 5.16 18.12
C GLU A 238 7.82 5.97 17.26
N LEU A 239 8.83 6.58 17.89
CA LEU A 239 9.90 7.28 17.19
C LEU A 239 10.76 6.32 16.35
N ILE A 240 11.10 5.14 16.88
CA ILE A 240 11.88 4.12 16.19
C ILE A 240 11.05 3.41 15.11
N ALA A 241 9.74 3.22 15.32
CA ALA A 241 8.85 2.60 14.34
C ALA A 241 8.73 3.48 13.09
N GLU A 242 8.71 4.80 13.27
CA GLU A 242 8.73 5.76 12.17
C GLU A 242 10.12 5.98 11.57
N ASN A 243 11.18 5.57 12.28
CA ASN A 243 12.59 5.68 11.85
C ASN A 243 13.38 4.39 12.17
N PRO A 244 13.12 3.28 11.45
CA PRO A 244 13.70 1.96 11.76
C PRO A 244 15.24 1.95 11.76
N GLU A 245 15.88 2.84 11.01
CA GLU A 245 17.33 3.03 10.97
C GLU A 245 17.95 3.40 12.33
N LEU A 246 17.15 3.94 13.26
CA LEU A 246 17.59 4.25 14.62
C LEU A 246 17.90 2.97 15.43
N GLN A 247 17.34 1.81 15.06
CA GLN A 247 17.60 0.53 15.75
C GLN A 247 19.04 0.05 15.59
N THR A 248 19.66 0.30 14.44
CA THR A 248 20.99 -0.22 14.11
C THR A 248 22.04 0.87 14.02
N GLY A 249 21.66 2.07 13.57
CA GLY A 249 22.57 3.20 13.36
C GLY A 249 22.70 4.16 14.54
N GLY A 250 21.78 4.09 15.49
CA GLY A 250 21.66 5.05 16.60
C GLY A 250 21.29 6.46 16.14
N LEU A 251 21.01 7.34 17.10
CA LEU A 251 20.70 8.75 16.83
C LEU A 251 21.99 9.56 16.65
N LYS A 252 22.10 10.35 15.58
CA LYS A 252 23.28 11.19 15.28
C LYS A 252 22.89 12.67 15.14
N GLU A 253 23.78 13.56 15.56
CA GLU A 253 23.62 15.00 15.34
C GLU A 253 23.47 15.30 13.84
N GLY A 254 22.51 16.16 13.49
CA GLY A 254 22.14 16.51 12.11
C GLY A 254 21.28 15.46 11.39
N MET A 255 20.91 14.36 12.05
CA MET A 255 20.01 13.35 11.50
C MET A 255 18.58 13.90 11.43
N LEU A 256 17.90 13.72 10.30
CA LEU A 256 16.47 14.02 10.20
C LEU A 256 15.67 12.79 10.60
N ILE A 257 14.76 12.94 11.56
CA ILE A 257 13.90 11.88 12.07
C ILE A 257 12.42 12.31 11.94
N LYS A 258 11.55 11.35 11.63
CA LYS A 258 10.10 11.50 11.63
C LYS A 258 9.57 11.39 13.04
N ILE A 259 9.08 12.48 13.59
CA ILE A 259 8.35 12.51 14.86
C ILE A 259 6.88 12.23 14.54
N PRO A 260 6.30 11.07 14.90
CA PRO A 260 4.86 10.87 14.75
C PRO A 260 4.10 12.02 15.42
N GLU A 261 3.20 12.66 14.69
CA GLU A 261 2.28 13.60 15.32
C GLU A 261 1.41 12.77 16.24
N LYS A 262 1.27 13.21 17.49
CA LYS A 262 0.34 12.62 18.44
C LYS A 262 -1.02 12.66 17.77
N ARG A 263 -1.44 11.55 17.14
CA ARG A 263 -2.79 11.40 16.62
C ARG A 263 -3.65 11.64 17.85
N MET A 264 -4.29 12.81 17.93
CA MET A 264 -5.52 12.92 18.69
C MET A 264 -6.31 11.71 18.24
N VAL A 265 -6.62 10.81 19.16
CA VAL A 265 -7.45 9.64 18.88
C VAL A 265 -8.72 10.26 18.30
N LYS A 266 -8.83 10.32 16.97
CA LYS A 266 -10.07 10.69 16.30
C LYS A 266 -11.08 9.76 16.94
N GLU A 267 -12.10 10.31 17.58
CA GLU A 267 -13.19 9.50 18.09
C GLU A 267 -13.63 8.60 16.94
N ARG A 268 -13.43 7.29 17.11
CA ARG A 268 -13.73 6.31 16.06
C ARG A 268 -15.24 6.31 15.93
N PHE A 269 -15.76 6.94 14.88
CA PHE A 269 -17.19 6.93 14.61
C PHE A 269 -17.57 5.65 13.85
N MET A 270 -18.84 5.29 13.95
CA MET A 270 -19.39 4.12 13.27
C MET A 270 -19.67 4.44 11.80
N PHE A 271 -19.35 3.50 10.93
CA PHE A 271 -19.75 3.50 9.53
C PHE A 271 -21.27 3.46 9.43
N TYR A 272 -21.83 4.30 8.57
CA TYR A 272 -23.27 4.38 8.32
C TYR A 272 -23.63 3.60 7.05
N ASP A 273 -24.50 2.62 7.19
CA ASP A 273 -24.98 1.80 6.07
C ASP A 273 -25.99 2.62 5.24
N GLU A 274 -25.53 3.19 4.14
CA GLU A 274 -26.36 3.94 3.19
C GLU A 274 -26.22 3.37 1.77
N ILE A 275 -27.35 3.23 1.10
CA ILE A 275 -27.41 2.85 -0.32
C ILE A 275 -28.10 3.98 -1.07
N PRO A 276 -27.34 4.86 -1.75
CA PRO A 276 -27.93 5.93 -2.55
C PRO A 276 -28.85 5.38 -3.64
N GLU A 277 -29.91 6.11 -3.98
CA GLU A 277 -30.85 5.70 -5.02
C GLU A 277 -30.13 5.39 -6.34
N ARG A 278 -30.54 4.29 -6.99
CA ARG A 278 -30.02 3.85 -8.30
C ARG A 278 -28.52 3.53 -8.30
N SER A 279 -27.94 3.25 -7.13
CA SER A 279 -26.55 2.79 -7.02
C SER A 279 -26.32 1.51 -7.82
N ARG A 280 -25.25 1.49 -8.62
CA ARG A 280 -24.83 0.31 -9.38
C ARG A 280 -23.34 0.04 -9.18
N LEU A 281 -23.00 -1.22 -8.88
CA LEU A 281 -21.62 -1.69 -8.81
C LEU A 281 -21.34 -2.86 -9.74
N ASN A 282 -20.19 -2.81 -10.40
CA ASN A 282 -19.60 -3.93 -11.13
C ASN A 282 -18.55 -4.60 -10.23
N VAL A 283 -18.81 -5.85 -9.86
CA VAL A 283 -18.04 -6.58 -8.86
C VAL A 283 -17.51 -7.86 -9.47
N THR A 284 -16.25 -8.16 -9.24
CA THR A 284 -15.63 -9.41 -9.69
C THR A 284 -15.17 -10.24 -8.51
N PHE A 285 -15.53 -11.51 -8.47
CA PHE A 285 -14.94 -12.49 -7.57
C PHE A 285 -13.78 -13.21 -8.28
N MET A 286 -12.61 -13.22 -7.65
CA MET A 286 -11.45 -14.00 -8.11
C MET A 286 -11.12 -15.06 -7.06
N LEU A 287 -11.77 -16.21 -7.14
CA LEU A 287 -11.73 -17.24 -6.10
C LEU A 287 -11.13 -18.55 -6.63
N PRO A 288 -10.39 -19.32 -5.83
CA PRO A 288 -9.65 -20.51 -6.27
C PRO A 288 -10.51 -21.78 -6.13
N PHE A 289 -11.61 -21.87 -6.89
CA PHE A 289 -12.51 -23.03 -6.86
C PHE A 289 -11.82 -24.31 -7.29
N LYS A 290 -10.83 -24.24 -8.20
CA LYS A 290 -10.19 -25.42 -8.83
C LYS A 290 -11.24 -26.35 -9.47
N ALA A 291 -12.20 -25.76 -10.16
CA ALA A 291 -13.34 -26.47 -10.73
C ALA A 291 -13.00 -27.24 -12.03
N ASN A 292 -11.76 -27.17 -12.50
CA ASN A 292 -11.29 -27.81 -13.74
C ASN A 292 -10.94 -29.31 -13.54
N ILE A 293 -11.73 -30.02 -12.73
CA ILE A 293 -11.60 -31.46 -12.48
C ILE A 293 -12.95 -32.13 -12.74
N ASP A 294 -12.95 -33.34 -13.29
CA ASP A 294 -14.17 -34.04 -13.73
C ASP A 294 -15.14 -34.38 -12.58
N THR A 295 -14.67 -34.34 -11.34
CA THR A 295 -15.52 -34.55 -10.16
C THR A 295 -15.10 -33.64 -9.02
N LEU A 296 -16.05 -32.84 -8.54
CA LEU A 296 -15.89 -31.98 -7.38
C LEU A 296 -16.07 -32.82 -6.10
N ASP A 297 -14.97 -33.23 -5.48
CA ASP A 297 -14.97 -33.95 -4.20
C ASP A 297 -14.94 -32.94 -3.03
N PHE A 298 -16.12 -32.54 -2.57
CA PHE A 298 -16.28 -31.68 -1.39
C PHE A 298 -15.89 -32.42 -0.10
N GLU A 299 -15.92 -33.75 -0.02
CA GLU A 299 -15.57 -34.44 1.23
C GLU A 299 -14.08 -34.33 1.55
N LYS A 300 -13.22 -34.45 0.52
CA LYS A 300 -11.77 -34.46 0.70
C LYS A 300 -11.12 -33.10 0.43
N ASN A 301 -11.76 -32.23 -0.36
CA ASN A 301 -11.16 -30.96 -0.77
C ASN A 301 -11.52 -29.81 0.18
N ARG A 302 -10.73 -29.66 1.25
CA ARG A 302 -10.87 -28.56 2.21
C ARG A 302 -10.85 -27.17 1.57
N LEU A 303 -10.07 -26.97 0.51
CA LEU A 303 -10.00 -25.68 -0.18
C LEU A 303 -11.32 -25.40 -0.91
N LEU A 304 -11.81 -26.38 -1.67
CA LEU A 304 -13.08 -26.26 -2.38
C LEU A 304 -14.24 -25.98 -1.41
N ASN A 305 -14.29 -26.65 -0.26
CA ASN A 305 -15.29 -26.37 0.79
C ASN A 305 -15.19 -24.92 1.28
N ALA A 306 -13.99 -24.49 1.70
CA ALA A 306 -13.79 -23.16 2.24
C ALA A 306 -14.15 -22.05 1.23
N VAL A 307 -13.76 -22.23 -0.04
CA VAL A 307 -14.03 -21.25 -1.10
C VAL A 307 -15.51 -21.23 -1.47
N SER A 308 -16.16 -22.40 -1.51
CA SER A 308 -17.59 -22.50 -1.83
C SER A 308 -18.44 -21.91 -0.71
N ASP A 309 -18.15 -22.22 0.55
CA ASP A 309 -18.85 -21.61 1.70
C ASP A 309 -18.65 -20.10 1.73
N PHE A 310 -17.44 -19.60 1.47
CA PHE A 310 -17.19 -18.17 1.34
C PHE A 310 -18.08 -17.55 0.25
N TYR A 311 -18.14 -18.16 -0.93
CA TYR A 311 -18.98 -17.67 -2.01
C TYR A 311 -20.49 -17.76 -1.68
N PHE A 312 -20.92 -18.79 -0.96
CA PHE A 312 -22.31 -18.94 -0.50
C PHE A 312 -22.69 -17.86 0.51
N GLY A 313 -21.83 -17.56 1.47
CA GLY A 313 -21.97 -16.42 2.38
C GLY A 313 -22.05 -15.09 1.63
N ALA A 314 -21.13 -14.86 0.68
CA ALA A 314 -21.14 -13.69 -0.18
C ALA A 314 -22.45 -13.55 -0.95
N SER A 315 -23.01 -14.65 -1.45
CA SER A 315 -24.29 -14.64 -2.17
C SER A 315 -25.46 -14.16 -1.30
N ILE A 316 -25.47 -14.48 0.00
CA ILE A 316 -26.50 -14.00 0.93
C ILE A 316 -26.34 -12.49 1.17
N ALA A 317 -25.11 -11.99 1.27
CA ALA A 317 -24.85 -10.56 1.37
C ALA A 317 -25.29 -9.80 0.11
N ILE A 318 -25.00 -10.35 -1.07
CA ILE A 318 -25.45 -9.84 -2.37
C ILE A 318 -26.97 -9.77 -2.42
N ASP A 319 -27.66 -10.86 -2.09
CA ASP A 319 -29.13 -10.90 -2.11
C ASP A 319 -29.72 -9.88 -1.12
N SER A 320 -29.11 -9.74 0.06
CA SER A 320 -29.53 -8.79 1.10
C SER A 320 -29.40 -7.34 0.63
N LEU A 321 -28.31 -6.97 -0.05
CA LEU A 321 -28.12 -5.61 -0.56
C LEU A 321 -28.95 -5.33 -1.82
N LYS A 322 -29.16 -6.33 -2.68
CA LYS A 322 -30.10 -6.22 -3.82
C LYS A 322 -31.52 -5.96 -3.36
N ALA A 323 -31.97 -6.64 -2.30
CA ALA A 323 -33.28 -6.41 -1.70
C ALA A 323 -33.42 -4.99 -1.12
N GLN A 324 -32.31 -4.33 -0.78
CA GLN A 324 -32.26 -2.94 -0.32
C GLN A 324 -32.08 -1.92 -1.47
N GLY A 325 -32.14 -2.37 -2.74
CA GLY A 325 -32.12 -1.50 -3.92
C GLY A 325 -30.77 -1.36 -4.63
N LEU A 326 -29.71 -2.04 -4.16
CA LEU A 326 -28.40 -2.00 -4.83
C LEU A 326 -28.39 -2.83 -6.12
N SER A 327 -28.10 -2.20 -7.26
CA SER A 327 -27.90 -2.91 -8.54
C SER A 327 -26.48 -3.49 -8.59
N LEU A 328 -26.35 -4.81 -8.65
CA LEU A 328 -25.04 -5.48 -8.74
C LEU A 328 -24.90 -6.25 -10.05
N ASN A 329 -23.81 -5.99 -10.77
CA ASN A 329 -23.33 -6.83 -11.87
C ASN A 329 -22.12 -7.63 -11.37
N ILE A 330 -22.18 -8.96 -11.47
CA ILE A 330 -21.22 -9.85 -10.81
C ILE A 330 -20.55 -10.75 -11.84
N ASN A 331 -19.23 -10.71 -11.88
CA ASN A 331 -18.39 -11.66 -12.60
C ASN A 331 -17.69 -12.58 -11.61
N VAL A 332 -17.46 -13.84 -11.99
CA VAL A 332 -16.75 -14.81 -11.15
C VAL A 332 -15.69 -15.51 -11.99
N TYR A 333 -14.45 -15.49 -11.52
CA TYR A 333 -13.32 -16.16 -12.17
C TYR A 333 -12.68 -17.17 -11.22
N ASP A 334 -12.51 -18.41 -11.69
CA ASP A 334 -11.75 -19.43 -10.99
C ASP A 334 -10.24 -19.21 -11.19
N THR A 335 -9.58 -18.75 -10.14
CA THR A 335 -8.12 -18.52 -10.14
C THR A 335 -7.32 -19.81 -10.02
N GLN A 336 -7.94 -20.92 -9.62
CA GLN A 336 -7.34 -22.24 -9.41
C GLN A 336 -6.12 -22.25 -8.48
N LYS A 337 -5.92 -21.21 -7.66
CA LYS A 337 -4.68 -20.98 -6.89
C LYS A 337 -3.43 -20.94 -7.80
N SER A 338 -3.57 -20.46 -9.03
CA SER A 338 -2.51 -20.51 -10.04
C SER A 338 -2.22 -19.13 -10.60
N LYS A 339 -0.96 -18.69 -10.45
CA LYS A 339 -0.47 -17.42 -11.00
C LYS A 339 -0.66 -17.34 -12.52
N PHE A 340 -0.46 -18.45 -13.21
CA PHE A 340 -0.65 -18.55 -14.66
C PHE A 340 -2.12 -18.39 -15.07
N VAL A 341 -3.05 -18.99 -14.33
CA VAL A 341 -4.48 -18.85 -14.60
C VAL A 341 -4.93 -17.41 -14.35
N VAL A 342 -4.46 -16.79 -13.27
CA VAL A 342 -4.71 -15.37 -12.97
C VAL A 342 -4.24 -14.46 -14.12
N LYS A 343 -3.01 -14.63 -14.62
CA LYS A 343 -2.52 -13.88 -15.78
C LYS A 343 -3.43 -14.02 -17.00
N LYS A 344 -3.85 -15.25 -17.32
CA LYS A 344 -4.79 -15.50 -18.43
C LYS A 344 -6.14 -14.82 -18.22
N ILE A 345 -6.65 -14.76 -17.00
CA ILE A 345 -7.89 -14.04 -16.68
C ILE A 345 -7.70 -12.54 -16.95
N LEU A 346 -6.59 -11.97 -16.49
CA LEU A 346 -6.27 -10.54 -16.66
C LEU A 346 -6.07 -10.18 -18.15
N GLU A 347 -5.38 -11.03 -18.92
CA GLU A 347 -5.12 -10.80 -20.35
C GLU A 347 -6.39 -10.89 -21.22
N ARG A 348 -7.35 -11.75 -20.86
CA ARG A 348 -8.53 -12.04 -21.69
C ARG A 348 -9.73 -11.14 -21.39
N ASN A 349 -9.76 -10.50 -20.23
CA ASN A 349 -10.90 -9.75 -19.76
C ASN A 349 -10.54 -8.27 -19.56
N LYS A 350 -11.53 -7.39 -19.69
CA LYS A 350 -11.34 -5.96 -19.40
C LYS A 350 -11.86 -5.67 -18.00
N PHE A 351 -11.05 -4.99 -17.20
CA PHE A 351 -11.39 -4.58 -15.84
C PHE A 351 -11.67 -3.07 -15.73
N ASP A 352 -11.75 -2.37 -16.86
CA ASP A 352 -11.92 -0.91 -16.92
C ASP A 352 -13.19 -0.42 -16.19
N ASP A 353 -14.28 -1.19 -16.29
CA ASP A 353 -15.56 -0.86 -15.65
C ASP A 353 -15.75 -1.58 -14.29
N THR A 354 -14.75 -2.33 -13.81
CA THR A 354 -14.85 -3.04 -12.53
C THR A 354 -14.59 -2.07 -11.38
N HIS A 355 -15.49 -2.00 -10.40
CA HIS A 355 -15.29 -1.16 -9.22
C HIS A 355 -14.55 -1.90 -8.10
N LEU A 356 -14.90 -3.17 -7.91
CA LEU A 356 -14.42 -4.00 -6.81
C LEU A 356 -14.07 -5.40 -7.28
N ILE A 357 -12.90 -5.89 -6.85
CA ILE A 357 -12.52 -7.30 -6.91
C ILE A 357 -12.51 -7.84 -5.48
N ILE A 358 -13.27 -8.92 -5.22
CA ILE A 358 -13.20 -9.69 -3.98
C ILE A 358 -12.38 -10.95 -4.25
N GLY A 359 -11.28 -11.09 -3.53
CA GLY A 359 -10.17 -11.97 -3.84
C GLY A 359 -9.05 -11.25 -4.62
N PRO A 360 -7.96 -11.94 -4.99
CA PRO A 360 -7.67 -13.34 -4.70
C PRO A 360 -7.42 -13.63 -3.21
N MET A 361 -7.53 -14.91 -2.82
CA MET A 361 -7.36 -15.34 -1.43
C MET A 361 -5.90 -15.67 -1.05
N PHE A 362 -5.04 -15.90 -2.06
CA PHE A 362 -3.66 -16.33 -1.87
C PHE A 362 -2.68 -15.26 -2.31
N LEU A 363 -1.65 -15.01 -1.48
CA LEU A 363 -0.69 -13.94 -1.63
C LEU A 363 -0.07 -13.82 -3.04
N ASP A 364 0.32 -14.92 -3.66
CA ASP A 364 0.92 -14.90 -5.00
C ASP A 364 -0.07 -14.46 -6.09
N ASN A 365 -1.35 -14.79 -5.94
CA ASN A 365 -2.40 -14.35 -6.84
C ASN A 365 -2.78 -12.89 -6.57
N VAL A 366 -2.83 -12.48 -5.29
CA VAL A 366 -3.02 -11.09 -4.88
C VAL A 366 -1.96 -10.21 -5.52
N LYS A 367 -0.68 -10.59 -5.42
CA LYS A 367 0.44 -9.86 -6.02
C LYS A 367 0.27 -9.70 -7.52
N GLU A 368 -0.16 -10.75 -8.22
CA GLU A 368 -0.36 -10.69 -9.67
C GLU A 368 -1.48 -9.72 -10.07
N VAL A 369 -2.66 -9.83 -9.45
CA VAL A 369 -3.79 -8.94 -9.72
C VAL A 369 -3.47 -7.50 -9.35
N ALA A 370 -2.86 -7.28 -8.18
CA ALA A 370 -2.48 -5.96 -7.73
C ALA A 370 -1.41 -5.32 -8.61
N THR A 371 -0.46 -6.09 -9.15
CA THR A 371 0.56 -5.54 -10.06
C THR A 371 -0.05 -5.12 -11.40
N ASP A 372 -0.90 -5.96 -11.99
CA ASP A 372 -1.51 -5.70 -13.30
C ASP A 372 -2.50 -4.52 -13.26
N LEU A 373 -3.27 -4.42 -12.18
CA LEU A 373 -4.30 -3.39 -12.00
C LEU A 373 -3.82 -2.15 -11.22
N ASN A 374 -2.51 -1.99 -10.99
CA ASN A 374 -1.97 -0.93 -10.13
C ASN A 374 -2.42 0.50 -10.50
N TYR A 375 -2.60 0.75 -11.79
CA TYR A 375 -3.01 2.07 -12.31
C TYR A 375 -4.50 2.18 -12.62
N LYS A 376 -5.29 1.13 -12.32
CA LYS A 376 -6.73 1.11 -12.53
C LYS A 376 -7.44 1.53 -11.24
N PRO A 377 -8.57 2.25 -11.31
CA PRO A 377 -9.35 2.62 -10.13
C PRO A 377 -10.20 1.45 -9.60
N VAL A 378 -9.62 0.25 -9.51
CA VAL A 378 -10.29 -0.99 -9.11
C VAL A 378 -9.84 -1.34 -7.70
N LYS A 379 -10.75 -1.36 -6.71
CA LYS A 379 -10.42 -1.83 -5.35
C LYS A 379 -10.28 -3.35 -5.34
N ILE A 380 -9.28 -3.87 -4.64
CA ILE A 380 -8.94 -5.30 -4.57
C ILE A 380 -8.96 -5.69 -3.10
N VAL A 381 -9.97 -6.45 -2.66
CA VAL A 381 -10.10 -6.90 -1.28
C VAL A 381 -9.60 -8.34 -1.17
N SER A 382 -8.52 -8.55 -0.41
CA SER A 382 -7.98 -9.88 -0.12
C SER A 382 -8.49 -10.40 1.24
N PRO A 383 -9.34 -11.44 1.27
CA PRO A 383 -10.21 -11.72 2.42
C PRO A 383 -9.71 -12.73 3.47
N ILE A 384 -8.61 -13.47 3.24
CA ILE A 384 -8.26 -14.62 4.10
C ILE A 384 -6.78 -14.67 4.51
N SER A 385 -5.90 -13.91 3.86
CA SER A 385 -4.47 -13.97 4.17
C SER A 385 -4.10 -13.07 5.35
N GLU A 386 -3.67 -13.68 6.46
CA GLU A 386 -2.98 -12.99 7.58
C GLU A 386 -1.55 -12.54 7.20
N LYS A 387 -1.00 -13.06 6.08
CA LYS A 387 0.33 -12.67 5.64
C LYS A 387 0.33 -11.20 5.25
N ASP A 388 1.32 -10.47 5.74
CA ASP A 388 1.49 -9.05 5.47
C ASP A 388 1.59 -8.76 3.97
N HIS A 389 0.70 -7.91 3.46
CA HIS A 389 0.71 -7.43 2.08
C HIS A 389 1.52 -6.16 1.88
N SER A 390 2.16 -5.61 2.92
CA SER A 390 2.93 -4.35 2.87
C SER A 390 3.96 -4.30 1.75
N PHE A 391 4.53 -5.43 1.33
CA PHE A 391 5.50 -5.46 0.24
C PHE A 391 4.91 -5.26 -1.18
N ILE A 392 3.59 -5.23 -1.33
CA ILE A 392 2.89 -5.07 -2.62
C ILE A 392 2.48 -3.61 -2.75
N MET A 393 3.16 -2.80 -3.56
CA MET A 393 2.78 -1.39 -3.74
C MET A 393 1.53 -1.26 -4.63
N ASN A 394 0.35 -1.13 -4.03
CA ASN A 394 -0.91 -0.81 -4.72
C ASN A 394 -1.93 -0.17 -3.77
N LYS A 395 -2.21 1.12 -3.94
CA LYS A 395 -3.17 1.88 -3.10
C LYS A 395 -4.62 1.42 -3.14
N ASN A 396 -4.95 0.55 -4.09
CA ASN A 396 -6.27 -0.04 -4.23
C ASN A 396 -6.34 -1.45 -3.64
N LEU A 397 -5.21 -2.00 -3.18
CA LEU A 397 -5.18 -3.26 -2.44
C LEU A 397 -5.62 -3.03 -0.99
N ILE A 398 -6.58 -3.84 -0.56
CA ILE A 398 -7.16 -3.86 0.77
C ILE A 398 -6.89 -5.24 1.36
N GLN A 399 -6.12 -5.28 2.44
CA GLN A 399 -5.97 -6.47 3.27
C GLN A 399 -7.06 -6.47 4.34
N GLU A 400 -7.94 -7.46 4.31
CA GLU A 400 -9.07 -7.52 5.24
C GLU A 400 -8.72 -8.13 6.60
N VAL A 401 -7.75 -9.03 6.65
CA VAL A 401 -7.34 -9.68 7.91
C VAL A 401 -6.18 -8.87 8.53
N PRO A 402 -6.32 -8.38 9.78
CA PRO A 402 -5.22 -7.71 10.47
C PRO A 402 -3.97 -8.60 10.56
N THR A 403 -2.79 -8.00 10.52
CA THR A 403 -1.54 -8.75 10.72
C THR A 403 -1.36 -9.15 12.18
N ALA A 404 -0.52 -10.17 12.43
CA ALA A 404 -0.12 -10.55 13.78
C ALA A 404 0.51 -9.37 14.56
N GLU A 405 1.23 -8.47 13.86
CA GLU A 405 1.82 -7.28 14.48
C GLU A 405 0.75 -6.27 14.95
N GLN A 406 -0.31 -6.09 14.16
CA GLN A 406 -1.44 -5.24 14.55
C GLN A 406 -2.19 -5.84 15.74
N MET A 407 -2.43 -7.15 15.74
CA MET A 407 -3.04 -7.87 16.88
C MET A 407 -2.23 -7.70 18.16
N ALA A 408 -0.91 -7.89 18.08
CA ALA A 408 -0.02 -7.70 19.22
C ALA A 408 -0.02 -6.25 19.72
N SER A 409 -0.05 -5.29 18.80
CA SER A 409 -0.10 -3.86 19.13
C SER A 409 -1.38 -3.46 19.82
N GLU A 410 -2.52 -3.93 19.32
CA GLU A 410 -3.83 -3.66 19.91
C GLU A 410 -3.93 -4.30 21.30
N MET A 411 -3.43 -5.53 21.45
CA MET A 411 -3.40 -6.21 22.73
C MET A 411 -2.49 -5.50 23.74
N LEU A 412 -1.30 -5.07 23.32
CA LEU A 412 -0.37 -4.33 24.18
C LEU A 412 -0.98 -3.00 24.64
N ARG A 413 -1.69 -2.29 23.75
CA ARG A 413 -2.42 -1.06 24.07
C ARG A 413 -3.55 -1.32 25.07
N TYR A 414 -4.31 -2.40 24.91
CA TYR A 414 -5.34 -2.81 25.86
C TYR A 414 -4.73 -3.09 27.24
N VAL A 415 -3.68 -3.92 27.30
CA VAL A 415 -2.98 -4.28 28.54
C VAL A 415 -2.41 -3.03 29.21
N GLU A 416 -1.72 -2.15 28.49
CA GLU A 416 -1.15 -0.91 29.02
C GLU A 416 -2.21 0.02 29.64
N SER A 417 -3.34 0.22 28.94
CA SER A 417 -4.41 1.10 29.42
C SER A 417 -5.19 0.56 30.63
N HIS A 418 -5.11 -0.75 30.89
CA HIS A 418 -5.84 -1.41 31.98
C HIS A 418 -4.95 -1.83 33.17
N TYR A 419 -3.63 -1.72 33.04
CA TYR A 419 -2.69 -2.15 34.06
C TYR A 419 -2.71 -1.21 35.27
N LYS A 420 -2.88 -1.77 36.49
CA LYS A 420 -3.02 -0.97 37.72
C LYS A 420 -1.93 -1.26 38.76
N GLY A 421 -0.79 -1.82 38.34
CA GLY A 421 0.28 -2.22 39.24
C GLY A 421 0.23 -3.70 39.67
N ASP A 422 -0.51 -4.54 38.93
CA ASP A 422 -0.58 -5.98 39.16
C ASP A 422 0.78 -6.68 38.95
N ASN A 423 0.97 -7.87 39.52
CA ASN A 423 2.23 -8.60 39.36
C ASN A 423 2.42 -9.06 37.91
N LEU A 424 3.62 -8.88 37.36
CA LEU A 424 3.89 -9.21 35.96
C LEU A 424 4.78 -10.44 35.82
N LEU A 425 4.28 -11.43 35.07
CA LEU A 425 5.01 -12.62 34.68
C LEU A 425 4.97 -12.79 33.17
N LEU A 426 6.13 -12.84 32.52
CA LEU A 426 6.28 -13.14 31.10
C LEU A 426 6.76 -14.58 30.90
N LEU A 427 5.94 -15.39 30.25
CA LEU A 427 6.23 -16.73 29.80
C LEU A 427 6.55 -16.70 28.30
N THR A 428 7.72 -17.21 27.92
CA THR A 428 8.21 -17.15 26.54
C THR A 428 8.98 -18.42 26.19
N ASP A 429 9.11 -18.69 24.89
CA ASP A 429 9.97 -19.76 24.37
C ASP A 429 11.46 -19.56 24.74
N GLU A 430 12.21 -20.66 24.73
CA GLU A 430 13.68 -20.61 24.94
C GLU A 430 14.35 -19.80 23.83
N LYS A 431 13.93 -20.06 22.58
CA LYS A 431 14.34 -19.41 21.35
C LYS A 431 13.10 -18.92 20.60
N PRO A 432 12.55 -17.75 20.95
CA PRO A 432 11.38 -17.20 20.27
C PRO A 432 11.70 -16.94 18.80
N ASP A 433 10.70 -17.15 17.93
CA ASP A 433 10.77 -16.69 16.54
C ASP A 433 10.86 -15.16 16.45
N THR A 434 11.13 -14.63 15.26
CA THR A 434 11.32 -13.18 15.06
C THR A 434 10.12 -12.35 15.51
N ALA A 435 8.89 -12.83 15.27
CA ALA A 435 7.68 -12.12 15.65
C ALA A 435 7.50 -12.10 17.18
N SER A 436 7.65 -13.26 17.81
CA SER A 436 7.58 -13.43 19.26
C SER A 436 8.67 -12.61 19.97
N ALA A 437 9.89 -12.61 19.43
CA ALA A 437 11.00 -11.81 19.95
C ALA A 437 10.70 -10.30 19.90
N SER A 438 10.09 -9.81 18.81
CA SER A 438 9.63 -8.42 18.68
C SER A 438 8.59 -8.08 19.76
N ILE A 439 7.58 -8.92 19.92
CA ILE A 439 6.52 -8.74 20.94
C ILE A 439 7.13 -8.72 22.35
N ILE A 440 8.03 -9.65 22.66
CA ILE A 440 8.74 -9.72 23.94
C ILE A 440 9.54 -8.44 24.21
N ALA A 441 10.24 -7.92 23.21
CA ALA A 441 11.01 -6.68 23.34
C ALA A 441 10.08 -5.49 23.66
N ARG A 442 8.94 -5.38 22.97
CA ARG A 442 7.94 -4.34 23.20
C ARG A 442 7.30 -4.43 24.59
N ILE A 443 6.95 -5.64 25.04
CA ILE A 443 6.45 -5.87 26.41
C ILE A 443 7.51 -5.44 27.43
N LYS A 444 8.77 -5.86 27.28
CA LYS A 444 9.86 -5.47 28.20
C LYS A 444 10.06 -3.96 28.25
N ALA A 445 10.00 -3.28 27.12
CA ALA A 445 10.10 -1.83 27.06
C ALA A 445 8.94 -1.15 27.78
N LYS A 446 7.68 -1.49 27.45
CA LYS A 446 6.48 -0.89 28.05
C LYS A 446 6.32 -1.16 29.55
N PHE A 447 6.84 -2.29 30.02
CA PHE A 447 6.78 -2.69 31.42
C PHE A 447 8.13 -2.62 32.14
N SER A 448 9.09 -1.87 31.59
CA SER A 448 10.39 -1.63 32.21
C SER A 448 10.24 -0.97 33.59
N GLY A 449 11.02 -1.41 34.57
CA GLY A 449 10.95 -0.93 35.95
C GLY A 449 9.73 -1.40 36.76
N LYS A 450 8.81 -2.18 36.18
CA LYS A 450 7.60 -2.68 36.86
C LYS A 450 7.77 -4.08 37.50
N GLY A 451 9.00 -4.52 37.74
CA GLY A 451 9.28 -5.78 38.43
C GLY A 451 8.89 -7.06 37.68
N MET A 452 8.80 -7.01 36.34
CA MET A 452 8.39 -8.17 35.54
C MET A 452 9.38 -9.34 35.65
N LYS A 453 8.85 -10.51 36.02
CA LYS A 453 9.60 -11.78 36.04
C LYS A 453 9.46 -12.49 34.70
N ILE A 454 10.51 -13.17 34.25
CA ILE A 454 10.53 -13.87 32.97
C ILE A 454 10.84 -15.34 33.23
N ILE A 455 10.01 -16.25 32.71
CA ILE A 455 10.25 -17.69 32.73
C ILE A 455 10.35 -18.20 31.30
N LYS A 456 11.34 -19.07 31.09
CA LYS A 456 11.56 -19.82 29.85
C LYS A 456 11.43 -21.32 30.12
N PRO A 457 11.03 -22.12 29.10
CA PRO A 457 10.98 -23.56 29.24
C PRO A 457 12.38 -24.13 29.49
N HIS A 458 12.41 -25.26 30.21
CA HIS A 458 13.58 -26.12 30.33
C HIS A 458 13.22 -27.48 29.75
N LYS A 459 13.97 -27.95 28.74
CA LYS A 459 13.65 -29.18 27.98
C LYS A 459 12.23 -29.16 27.37
N GLY A 460 11.81 -27.99 26.87
CA GLY A 460 10.51 -27.82 26.20
C GLY A 460 9.30 -27.70 27.13
N TYR A 461 9.51 -27.53 28.45
CA TYR A 461 8.43 -27.52 29.44
C TYR A 461 8.56 -26.36 30.44
N ILE A 462 7.44 -25.76 30.87
CA ILE A 462 7.42 -24.73 31.91
C ILE A 462 6.68 -25.28 33.13
N SER A 463 7.44 -25.78 34.10
CA SER A 463 6.87 -26.38 35.31
C SER A 463 5.94 -25.44 36.08
N GLY A 464 4.75 -25.95 36.42
CA GLY A 464 3.79 -25.25 37.28
C GLY A 464 4.39 -24.79 38.61
N GLU A 465 5.35 -25.53 39.17
CA GLU A 465 6.09 -25.10 40.37
C GLU A 465 6.84 -23.78 40.16
N LYS A 466 7.55 -23.62 39.03
CA LYS A 466 8.25 -22.36 38.70
C LYS A 466 7.27 -21.21 38.49
N ILE A 467 6.14 -21.47 37.84
CA ILE A 467 5.07 -20.46 37.68
C ILE A 467 4.57 -20.05 39.06
N ARG A 468 4.18 -21.01 39.90
CA ARG A 468 3.71 -20.79 41.27
C ARG A 468 4.73 -19.99 42.09
N MET A 469 6.00 -20.40 42.13
CA MET A 469 7.05 -19.65 42.84
C MET A 469 7.19 -18.20 42.33
N ALA A 470 7.09 -17.97 41.03
CA ALA A 470 7.17 -16.62 40.48
C ALA A 470 5.97 -15.74 40.87
N LEU A 471 4.78 -16.34 41.00
CA LEU A 471 3.56 -15.68 41.45
C LEU A 471 3.51 -15.48 42.98
N ASP A 472 4.03 -16.45 43.76
CA ASP A 472 3.97 -16.49 45.23
C ASP A 472 4.94 -15.54 45.93
N VAL A 473 6.01 -15.09 45.26
CA VAL A 473 7.01 -14.17 45.82
C VAL A 473 6.46 -12.75 46.10
N ILE A 474 5.17 -12.49 45.89
CA ILE A 474 4.53 -11.18 46.19
C ILE A 474 3.44 -11.30 47.27
N SER A 475 3.21 -12.48 47.83
CA SER A 475 2.26 -12.67 48.95
C SER A 475 2.92 -12.48 50.31
N SER A 476 3.90 -11.57 50.43
CA SER A 476 4.46 -11.20 51.73
C SER A 476 3.59 -10.13 52.39
N GLU A 477 2.99 -10.51 53.52
CA GLU A 477 2.48 -9.62 54.57
C GLU A 477 1.38 -8.63 54.17
N GLN A 478 0.19 -9.13 53.85
CA GLN A 478 -1.13 -8.57 54.25
C GLN A 478 -2.24 -9.33 53.49
N ASP A 479 -3.44 -9.40 54.06
CA ASP A 479 -4.66 -10.08 53.57
C ASP A 479 -5.18 -9.66 52.17
N THR A 480 -4.35 -9.00 51.36
CA THR A 480 -4.66 -8.60 49.99
C THR A 480 -4.37 -9.73 49.02
N ILE A 481 -5.43 -10.27 48.38
CA ILE A 481 -5.29 -11.21 47.26
C ILE A 481 -4.51 -10.51 46.14
N THR A 482 -3.27 -10.97 45.90
CA THR A 482 -2.41 -10.45 44.84
C THR A 482 -3.01 -10.79 43.47
N LYS A 483 -3.12 -9.78 42.61
CA LYS A 483 -3.56 -9.95 41.22
C LYS A 483 -2.33 -10.13 40.35
N ASN A 484 -2.37 -11.12 39.48
CA ASN A 484 -1.25 -11.49 38.64
C ASN A 484 -1.65 -11.42 37.17
N TRP A 485 -0.86 -10.68 36.39
CA TRP A 485 -0.96 -10.58 34.95
C TRP A 485 0.15 -11.44 34.34
N VAL A 486 -0.27 -12.48 33.64
CA VAL A 486 0.63 -13.42 32.99
C VAL A 486 0.57 -13.21 31.49
N PHE A 487 1.71 -12.92 30.89
CA PHE A 487 1.88 -12.73 29.45
C PHE A 487 2.49 -13.99 28.86
N LEU A 488 1.75 -14.67 27.99
CA LEU A 488 2.24 -15.83 27.24
C LEU A 488 2.54 -15.41 25.80
N VAL A 489 3.82 -15.42 25.45
CA VAL A 489 4.30 -15.17 24.09
C VAL A 489 4.97 -16.43 23.57
N SER A 490 4.18 -17.29 22.93
CA SER A 490 4.62 -18.54 22.32
C SER A 490 3.68 -18.93 21.18
N ASN A 491 4.25 -19.48 20.12
CA ASN A 491 3.50 -20.10 19.02
C ASN A 491 3.50 -21.64 19.10
N ASP A 492 4.16 -22.20 20.12
CA ASP A 492 4.28 -23.64 20.30
C ASP A 492 3.04 -24.19 21.03
N GLU A 493 2.33 -25.11 20.36
CA GLU A 493 1.09 -25.71 20.88
C GLU A 493 1.33 -26.51 22.17
N VAL A 494 2.49 -27.19 22.30
CA VAL A 494 2.81 -28.03 23.45
C VAL A 494 3.11 -27.15 24.67
N ILE A 495 3.97 -26.15 24.51
CA ILE A 495 4.31 -25.19 25.57
C ILE A 495 3.05 -24.45 26.02
N THR A 496 2.23 -23.99 25.07
CA THR A 496 1.01 -23.24 25.39
C THR A 496 0.00 -24.09 26.17
N LYS A 497 -0.23 -25.34 25.74
CA LYS A 497 -1.11 -26.28 26.47
C LYS A 497 -0.62 -26.51 27.89
N ASP A 498 0.67 -26.73 28.06
CA ASP A 498 1.28 -26.95 29.36
C ASP A 498 1.11 -25.73 30.28
N VAL A 499 1.45 -24.53 29.80
CA VAL A 499 1.29 -23.29 30.56
C VAL A 499 -0.17 -23.09 30.99
N ILE A 500 -1.12 -23.26 30.06
CA ILE A 500 -2.54 -23.05 30.35
C ILE A 500 -3.06 -24.09 31.35
N HIS A 501 -2.63 -25.34 31.22
CA HIS A 501 -2.93 -26.38 32.21
C HIS A 501 -2.39 -26.00 33.60
N ASN A 502 -1.10 -25.67 33.68
CA ASN A 502 -0.43 -25.34 34.93
C ASN A 502 -1.03 -24.10 35.62
N ILE A 503 -1.48 -23.09 34.84
CA ILE A 503 -2.19 -21.93 35.37
C ILE A 503 -3.62 -22.30 35.81
N GLY A 504 -4.31 -23.14 35.03
CA GLY A 504 -5.68 -23.56 35.31
C GLY A 504 -5.84 -24.37 36.60
N VAL A 505 -4.78 -25.06 37.03
CA VAL A 505 -4.75 -25.85 38.28
C VAL A 505 -4.19 -25.09 39.49
N LEU A 506 -3.89 -23.79 39.36
CA LEU A 506 -3.45 -22.98 40.49
C LEU A 506 -4.57 -22.88 41.55
N PRO A 507 -4.20 -22.71 42.84
CA PRO A 507 -5.16 -22.47 43.92
C PRO A 507 -6.10 -21.29 43.63
N GLU A 508 -7.36 -21.38 44.09
CA GLU A 508 -8.39 -20.35 43.78
C GLU A 508 -8.08 -18.95 44.33
N ASN A 509 -7.26 -18.88 45.39
CA ASN A 509 -6.76 -17.62 45.93
C ASN A 509 -5.68 -16.98 45.05
N THR A 510 -5.08 -17.70 44.10
CA THR A 510 -4.13 -17.16 43.12
C THR A 510 -4.89 -16.55 41.94
N LYS A 511 -5.22 -15.26 42.02
CA LYS A 511 -5.93 -14.56 40.93
C LYS A 511 -4.97 -14.30 39.75
N VAL A 512 -5.17 -15.03 38.66
CA VAL A 512 -4.45 -14.85 37.40
C VAL A 512 -5.36 -14.26 36.32
N THR A 513 -4.80 -13.35 35.52
CA THR A 513 -5.30 -12.98 34.20
C THR A 513 -4.22 -13.29 33.19
N LEU A 514 -4.48 -14.28 32.33
CA LEU A 514 -3.56 -14.70 31.29
C LEU A 514 -3.84 -13.94 29.99
N PHE A 515 -2.81 -13.44 29.35
CA PHE A 515 -2.88 -12.71 28.09
C PHE A 515 -1.96 -13.38 27.06
N THR A 516 -2.42 -13.51 25.82
CA THR A 516 -1.54 -13.73 24.65
C THR A 516 -1.62 -12.53 23.72
N PHE A 517 -0.65 -12.40 22.81
CA PHE A 517 -0.49 -11.22 21.96
C PHE A 517 -0.76 -11.52 20.48
N ASN A 518 -1.21 -12.73 20.17
CA ASN A 518 -1.55 -13.16 18.82
C ASN A 518 -2.75 -14.11 18.83
N GLU A 519 -3.41 -14.22 17.68
CA GLU A 519 -4.50 -15.17 17.50
C GLU A 519 -3.94 -16.61 17.42
N MET A 520 -4.31 -17.46 18.38
CA MET A 520 -3.80 -18.83 18.46
C MET A 520 -4.61 -19.79 17.58
N LYS A 521 -3.97 -20.36 16.56
CA LYS A 521 -4.60 -21.27 15.59
C LYS A 521 -5.12 -22.58 16.19
N PHE A 522 -4.66 -22.92 17.39
CA PHE A 522 -5.01 -24.13 18.12
C PHE A 522 -5.83 -23.84 19.39
N ILE A 523 -6.42 -22.65 19.52
CA ILE A 523 -7.20 -22.28 20.71
C ILE A 523 -8.33 -23.28 21.00
N ASP A 524 -8.98 -23.80 19.95
CA ASP A 524 -10.07 -24.80 20.06
C ASP A 524 -9.60 -26.17 20.60
N ARG A 525 -8.28 -26.39 20.69
CA ARG A 525 -7.68 -27.63 21.24
C ARG A 525 -7.23 -27.47 22.69
N LEU A 526 -7.48 -26.32 23.30
CA LEU A 526 -7.12 -26.02 24.68
C LEU A 526 -8.32 -26.35 25.59
N ASP A 527 -8.04 -26.65 26.86
CA ASP A 527 -9.10 -26.96 27.82
C ASP A 527 -9.85 -25.69 28.25
N ASN A 528 -11.16 -25.66 27.98
CA ASN A 528 -12.01 -24.50 28.25
C ASN A 528 -12.11 -24.14 29.75
N ASN A 529 -11.99 -25.11 30.66
CA ASN A 529 -12.04 -24.83 32.09
C ASN A 529 -10.76 -24.10 32.54
N ASN A 530 -9.61 -24.50 32.01
CA ASN A 530 -8.34 -23.83 32.28
C ASN A 530 -8.29 -22.42 31.66
N LEU A 531 -8.83 -22.24 30.44
CA LEU A 531 -8.99 -20.91 29.84
C LEU A 531 -9.91 -20.00 30.67
N ALA A 532 -11.02 -20.55 31.19
CA ALA A 532 -11.95 -19.84 32.07
C ALA A 532 -11.29 -19.44 33.40
N ARG A 533 -10.61 -20.39 34.07
CA ARG A 533 -9.94 -20.15 35.37
C ARG A 533 -8.83 -19.12 35.25
N SER A 534 -8.08 -19.13 34.15
CA SER A 534 -7.01 -18.18 33.87
C SER A 534 -7.50 -16.81 33.38
N LYS A 535 -8.82 -16.64 33.19
CA LYS A 535 -9.44 -15.45 32.56
C LYS A 535 -8.70 -15.09 31.29
N PHE A 536 -8.53 -16.08 30.41
CA PHE A 536 -7.66 -15.93 29.25
C PHE A 536 -8.14 -14.81 28.32
N HIS A 537 -7.26 -13.86 28.02
CA HIS A 537 -7.47 -12.77 27.07
C HIS A 537 -6.59 -12.94 25.84
N PHE A 538 -7.15 -12.65 24.67
CA PHE A 538 -6.46 -12.81 23.40
C PHE A 538 -7.03 -11.85 22.34
N PRO A 539 -6.19 -11.36 21.41
CA PRO A 539 -6.69 -10.66 20.24
C PRO A 539 -7.25 -11.66 19.22
N SER A 540 -8.29 -11.26 18.51
CA SER A 540 -8.82 -12.02 17.37
C SER A 540 -9.36 -11.09 16.29
N SER A 541 -9.24 -11.53 15.05
CA SER A 541 -9.89 -10.90 13.89
C SER A 541 -11.40 -11.17 13.82
N VAL A 542 -11.91 -12.10 14.64
CA VAL A 542 -13.31 -12.56 14.60
C VAL A 542 -13.95 -12.65 15.99
N TYR A 543 -15.23 -12.35 16.07
CA TYR A 543 -16.05 -12.57 17.27
C TYR A 543 -17.50 -12.85 16.90
N ILE A 544 -18.00 -14.03 17.25
CA ILE A 544 -19.39 -14.43 17.00
C ILE A 544 -20.18 -14.39 18.30
N ASN A 545 -21.21 -13.56 18.34
CA ASN A 545 -22.24 -13.63 19.37
C ASN A 545 -23.37 -14.56 18.92
N TYR A 546 -23.28 -15.86 19.25
CA TYR A 546 -24.29 -16.86 18.86
C TYR A 546 -25.70 -16.58 19.39
N ASN A 547 -25.83 -15.73 20.41
CA ASN A 547 -27.13 -15.33 20.94
C ASN A 547 -27.80 -14.20 20.13
N SER A 548 -27.07 -13.56 19.22
CA SER A 548 -27.56 -12.47 18.37
C SER A 548 -28.60 -12.95 17.36
N ASP A 549 -29.69 -12.20 17.23
CA ASP A 549 -30.72 -12.49 16.23
C ASP A 549 -30.18 -12.38 14.80
N ARG A 550 -29.20 -11.50 14.54
CA ARG A 550 -28.54 -11.41 13.23
C ARG A 550 -27.83 -12.71 12.86
N ILE A 551 -27.15 -13.34 13.81
CA ILE A 551 -26.47 -14.64 13.61
C ILE A 551 -27.49 -15.75 13.35
N LYS A 552 -28.55 -15.83 14.15
CA LYS A 552 -29.61 -16.83 13.97
C LYS A 552 -30.32 -16.67 12.61
N GLN A 553 -30.60 -15.44 12.22
CA GLN A 553 -31.22 -15.13 10.92
C GLN A 553 -30.31 -15.52 9.76
N PHE A 554 -29.02 -15.16 9.80
CA PHE A 554 -28.06 -15.57 8.78
C PHE A 554 -27.97 -17.10 8.68
N ALA A 555 -27.83 -17.79 9.81
CA ALA A 555 -27.75 -19.25 9.83
C ALA A 555 -29.01 -19.93 9.30
N ALA A 556 -30.20 -19.39 9.61
CA ALA A 556 -31.47 -19.88 9.07
C ALA A 556 -31.58 -19.66 7.56
N GLN A 557 -31.16 -18.48 7.06
CA GLN A 557 -31.13 -18.19 5.63
C GLN A 557 -30.16 -19.10 4.88
N TYR A 558 -28.95 -19.29 5.43
CA TYR A 558 -27.94 -20.18 4.87
C TYR A 558 -28.44 -21.61 4.80
N LYS A 559 -29.01 -22.14 5.90
CA LYS A 559 -29.59 -23.48 5.96
C LYS A 559 -30.74 -23.65 4.97
N ARG A 560 -31.62 -22.66 4.83
CA ARG A 560 -32.72 -22.71 3.86
C ARG A 560 -32.23 -22.72 2.41
N LYS A 561 -31.17 -21.96 2.10
CA LYS A 561 -30.66 -21.81 0.73
C LYS A 561 -29.74 -22.96 0.31
N PHE A 562 -28.93 -23.49 1.22
CA PHE A 562 -27.86 -24.44 0.91
C PHE A 562 -28.01 -25.80 1.60
N SER A 563 -29.06 -26.00 2.39
CA SER A 563 -29.31 -27.25 3.15
C SER A 563 -28.16 -27.68 4.07
N ALA A 564 -27.33 -26.74 4.49
CA ALA A 564 -26.17 -26.95 5.37
C ALA A 564 -26.10 -25.84 6.43
N TYR A 565 -25.37 -26.06 7.52
CA TYR A 565 -25.06 -24.99 8.47
C TYR A 565 -23.88 -24.15 7.97
N PRO A 566 -23.85 -22.82 8.23
CA PRO A 566 -22.75 -21.98 7.80
C PRO A 566 -21.46 -22.36 8.51
N SER A 567 -20.36 -22.50 7.76
CA SER A 567 -19.02 -22.56 8.33
C SER A 567 -18.48 -21.15 8.61
N LYS A 568 -17.34 -21.05 9.30
CA LYS A 568 -16.63 -19.77 9.48
C LYS A 568 -16.33 -19.06 8.14
N TYR A 569 -16.12 -19.81 7.06
CA TYR A 569 -15.90 -19.21 5.75
C TYR A 569 -17.16 -18.57 5.17
N ALA A 570 -18.34 -19.11 5.48
CA ALA A 570 -19.61 -18.50 5.10
C ALA A 570 -19.86 -17.18 5.82
N PHE A 571 -19.56 -17.09 7.12
CA PHE A 571 -19.63 -15.83 7.87
C PHE A 571 -18.67 -14.79 7.27
N LYS A 572 -17.39 -15.15 7.08
CA LYS A 572 -16.40 -14.29 6.44
C LYS A 572 -16.84 -13.83 5.04
N GLY A 573 -17.38 -14.75 4.23
CA GLY A 573 -17.89 -14.45 2.89
C GLY A 573 -19.01 -13.41 2.90
N PHE A 574 -19.95 -13.55 3.84
CA PHE A 574 -21.02 -12.56 4.04
C PHE A 574 -20.44 -11.21 4.47
N ASP A 575 -19.64 -11.18 5.54
CA ASP A 575 -19.12 -9.96 6.14
C ASP A 575 -18.27 -9.14 5.17
N VAL A 576 -17.27 -9.77 4.53
CA VAL A 576 -16.38 -9.11 3.57
C VAL A 576 -17.18 -8.53 2.42
N THR A 577 -18.12 -9.31 1.87
CA THR A 577 -18.90 -8.88 0.71
C THR A 577 -19.85 -7.75 1.09
N TYR A 578 -20.59 -7.89 2.19
CA TYR A 578 -21.54 -6.88 2.63
C TYR A 578 -20.85 -5.55 2.93
N ASP A 579 -19.77 -5.60 3.72
CA ASP A 579 -19.04 -4.41 4.13
C ASP A 579 -18.34 -3.72 2.94
N SER A 580 -17.62 -4.50 2.12
CA SER A 580 -16.93 -3.95 0.96
C SER A 580 -17.89 -3.27 -0.02
N LEU A 581 -19.04 -3.87 -0.29
CA LEU A 581 -20.01 -3.29 -1.22
C LEU A 581 -20.59 -1.98 -0.72
N LEU A 582 -20.97 -1.88 0.56
CA LEU A 582 -21.45 -0.63 1.13
C LEU A 582 -20.37 0.46 1.12
N ARG A 583 -19.13 0.10 1.46
CA ARG A 583 -18.00 1.06 1.44
C ARG A 583 -17.67 1.57 0.04
N MET A 584 -17.92 0.79 -1.00
CA MET A 584 -17.76 1.24 -2.39
C MET A 584 -18.83 2.23 -2.84
N LEU A 585 -19.95 2.36 -2.12
CA LEU A 585 -20.96 3.37 -2.40
C LEU A 585 -20.62 4.73 -1.79
N ASN A 586 -19.68 4.76 -0.83
CA ASN A 586 -19.24 5.98 -0.19
C ASN A 586 -18.05 6.59 -0.98
N GLN A 587 -18.11 7.90 -1.22
CA GLN A 587 -17.09 8.64 -1.98
C GLN A 587 -15.86 9.04 -1.14
N ALA A 588 -15.95 8.97 0.19
CA ALA A 588 -14.82 9.24 1.07
C ALA A 588 -13.76 8.14 0.98
N ASP A 589 -12.51 8.48 1.30
CA ASP A 589 -11.43 7.50 1.41
C ASP A 589 -11.80 6.41 2.44
N LEU A 590 -11.47 5.15 2.15
CA LEU A 590 -11.80 4.02 3.03
C LEU A 590 -11.33 4.22 4.48
N THR A 591 -10.19 4.89 4.65
CA THR A 591 -9.59 5.19 5.97
C THR A 591 -10.34 6.27 6.75
N GLU A 592 -11.26 6.97 6.09
CA GLU A 592 -12.08 8.03 6.65
C GLU A 592 -13.56 7.65 6.78
N GLN A 593 -13.95 6.43 6.45
CA GLN A 593 -15.35 6.00 6.46
C GLN A 593 -15.85 5.52 7.84
N GLY A 594 -14.96 5.37 8.82
CA GLY A 594 -15.30 4.89 10.16
C GLY A 594 -15.42 3.36 10.27
N MET A 595 -15.73 2.90 11.49
CA MET A 595 -15.70 1.49 11.88
C MET A 595 -17.04 0.80 11.68
N SER A 596 -17.07 -0.43 11.18
CA SER A 596 -18.26 -1.29 11.17
C SER A 596 -17.99 -2.61 11.89
N GLU A 597 -19.05 -3.21 12.44
CA GLU A 597 -19.06 -4.61 12.88
C GLU A 597 -20.17 -5.33 12.12
N ARG A 598 -19.84 -6.48 11.53
CA ARG A 598 -20.80 -7.33 10.80
C ARG A 598 -21.14 -8.56 11.65
N LEU A 599 -21.26 -9.75 11.08
CA LEU A 599 -21.63 -10.95 11.83
C LEU A 599 -20.50 -11.42 12.75
N GLU A 600 -19.28 -11.48 12.23
CA GLU A 600 -18.10 -11.92 12.97
C GLU A 600 -16.94 -10.92 12.90
N THR A 601 -16.88 -10.06 11.89
CA THR A 601 -15.74 -9.20 11.60
C THR A 601 -15.97 -7.75 12.05
N ARG A 602 -14.92 -7.11 12.57
CA ARG A 602 -14.81 -5.66 12.71
C ARG A 602 -13.97 -5.10 11.56
N PHE A 603 -14.45 -4.04 10.93
CA PHE A 603 -13.74 -3.33 9.87
C PHE A 603 -13.42 -1.91 10.32
N ASP A 604 -12.14 -1.57 10.32
CA ASP A 604 -11.60 -0.24 10.61
C ASP A 604 -10.34 -0.14 9.76
N PHE A 605 -10.32 0.74 8.76
CA PHE A 605 -9.27 0.73 7.73
C PHE A 605 -8.23 1.82 7.99
N ILE A 606 -6.96 1.45 7.84
CA ILE A 606 -5.84 2.40 7.83
C ILE A 606 -4.98 2.19 6.59
N GLU A 607 -4.30 3.25 6.19
CA GLU A 607 -3.23 3.18 5.22
C GLU A 607 -1.94 2.77 5.92
N ASN A 608 -1.23 1.79 5.37
CA ASN A 608 0.09 1.40 5.84
C ASN A 608 1.19 2.28 5.20
N THR A 609 2.44 2.11 5.61
CA THR A 609 3.59 2.91 5.13
C THR A 609 3.87 2.79 3.62
N THR A 610 3.28 1.80 2.95
CA THR A 610 3.42 1.55 1.51
C THR A 610 2.24 2.04 0.67
N GLY A 611 1.25 2.66 1.33
CA GLY A 611 0.04 3.17 0.71
C GLY A 611 -1.09 2.16 0.54
N ASN A 612 -0.91 0.91 1.00
CA ASN A 612 -1.97 -0.08 0.97
C ASN A 612 -2.94 0.12 2.12
N VAL A 613 -4.19 -0.26 1.91
CA VAL A 613 -5.19 -0.25 2.97
C VAL A 613 -5.17 -1.58 3.70
N ILE A 614 -5.18 -1.54 5.03
CA ILE A 614 -5.26 -2.72 5.89
C ILE A 614 -6.33 -2.51 6.96
N ASN A 615 -7.08 -3.57 7.22
CA ASN A 615 -8.00 -3.60 8.34
C ASN A 615 -7.22 -3.68 9.67
N GLN A 616 -7.54 -2.78 10.59
CA GLN A 616 -7.09 -2.78 11.99
C GLN A 616 -8.25 -3.11 12.96
N GLY A 617 -9.40 -3.55 12.44
CA GLY A 617 -10.53 -4.02 13.23
C GLY A 617 -10.18 -5.31 13.96
N ILE A 618 -9.76 -5.17 15.22
CA ILE A 618 -9.35 -6.27 16.09
C ILE A 618 -10.24 -6.30 17.32
N PHE A 619 -10.68 -7.48 17.71
CA PHE A 619 -11.34 -7.72 18.98
C PHE A 619 -10.32 -8.13 20.03
N ILE A 620 -10.42 -7.58 21.23
CA ILE A 620 -9.84 -8.19 22.42
C ILE A 620 -10.95 -9.01 23.06
N LEU A 621 -10.71 -10.30 23.15
CA LEU A 621 -11.64 -11.28 23.70
C LEU A 621 -11.12 -11.80 25.03
N LYS A 622 -12.04 -12.18 25.91
CA LYS A 622 -11.72 -12.87 27.15
C LYS A 622 -12.67 -14.03 27.43
N TYR A 623 -12.16 -15.03 28.14
CA TYR A 623 -13.00 -16.02 28.81
C TYR A 623 -13.62 -15.42 30.08
N ASP A 624 -14.94 -15.53 30.19
CA ASP A 624 -15.75 -15.18 31.36
C ASP A 624 -16.66 -16.37 31.70
N GLY A 625 -16.15 -17.23 32.59
CA GLY A 625 -16.62 -18.62 32.67
C GLY A 625 -16.36 -19.35 31.35
N LEU A 626 -17.31 -20.17 30.91
CA LEU A 626 -17.25 -20.87 29.62
C LEU A 626 -17.73 -20.02 28.43
N ASN A 627 -17.96 -18.72 28.64
CA ASN A 627 -18.37 -17.79 27.59
C ASN A 627 -17.18 -16.94 27.16
N ILE A 628 -17.16 -16.55 25.89
CA ILE A 628 -16.22 -15.56 25.36
C ILE A 628 -16.92 -14.21 25.30
N LYS A 629 -16.26 -13.15 25.76
CA LYS A 629 -16.76 -11.77 25.71
C LYS A 629 -15.74 -10.84 25.07
N LYS A 630 -16.23 -9.92 24.25
CA LYS A 630 -15.48 -8.76 23.75
C LYS A 630 -15.26 -7.74 24.87
N VAL A 631 -14.07 -7.13 24.93
CA VAL A 631 -13.70 -6.12 25.96
C VAL A 631 -13.18 -4.79 25.40
N ASN A 632 -13.15 -4.62 24.06
CA ASN A 632 -12.77 -3.38 23.39
C ASN A 632 -13.78 -2.93 22.31
#